data_AF-A0A2H9QT38-F1
#
_entry.id   AF-A0A2H9QT38-F1
#
_cell.length_a   1.000
_cell.length_b   1.000
_cell.length_c   1.000
_cell.angle_alpha   90.00
_cell.angle_beta   90.00
_cell.angle_gamma   90.00
#
_symmetry.space_group_name_H-M   'P 1'
#
loop_
_entity.id
_entity.type
_entity.pdbx_description
1 polymer ?
#
loop_
_entity_poly.entity_id
_entity_poly.type
_entity_poly.pdbx_seq_one_letter_code
_entity_poly.pdbx_strand_id
1 'polypeptide(L)'
;TGKATYSTIHADSVQAIVNRLENPPINLPRVLVAALNVVLLQASVKVGPKMTRRIKKIVEIVGLEPDTKELITNTIFEWNPADDRFVYLGHSSIFEKIAYLKNMTHDEVTEEFKRRTEIINWMLKKNVKNYKEVANIISAYYQEPEETIKKIRSDTYEK
;
A
#
# COMPACT_ATOMS: atom_id res chain seq x y z
N THR A 1 -0.21 8.43 -20.58
CA THR A 1 -1.69 8.42 -20.66
C THR A 1 -2.39 8.52 -19.30
N GLY A 2 -1.68 8.53 -18.16
CA GLY A 2 -2.26 8.89 -16.85
C GLY A 2 -3.28 7.90 -16.28
N LYS A 3 -3.39 6.68 -16.84
CA LYS A 3 -4.33 5.65 -16.38
C LYS A 3 -3.76 4.95 -15.16
N ALA A 4 -4.56 4.81 -14.10
CA ALA A 4 -4.22 3.95 -12.98
C ALA A 4 -4.21 2.48 -13.43
N THR A 5 -3.13 1.76 -13.13
CA THR A 5 -2.95 0.36 -13.51
C THR A 5 -2.53 -0.47 -12.30
N TYR A 6 -3.00 -1.71 -12.28
CA TYR A 6 -2.64 -2.73 -11.29
C TYR A 6 -2.39 -4.03 -12.04
N SER A 7 -1.40 -4.80 -11.60
CA SER A 7 -1.09 -6.10 -12.18
C SER A 7 -0.45 -7.00 -11.14
N THR A 8 -0.31 -8.28 -11.49
CA THR A 8 0.43 -9.26 -10.69
C THR A 8 1.58 -9.81 -11.53
N ILE A 9 2.70 -10.07 -10.87
CA ILE A 9 3.88 -10.66 -11.50
C ILE A 9 4.50 -11.66 -10.54
N HIS A 10 4.95 -12.78 -11.07
CA HIS A 10 5.62 -13.80 -10.27
C HIS A 10 7.08 -13.39 -10.00
N ALA A 11 7.36 -12.81 -8.85
CA ALA A 11 8.71 -12.44 -8.42
C ALA A 11 8.76 -12.32 -6.88
N ASP A 12 9.95 -12.50 -6.31
CA ASP A 12 10.20 -12.50 -4.86
C ASP A 12 10.90 -11.22 -4.36
N SER A 13 11.34 -10.36 -5.28
CA SER A 13 12.06 -9.12 -5.02
C SER A 13 11.76 -8.08 -6.10
N VAL A 14 12.00 -6.79 -5.81
CA VAL A 14 11.89 -5.72 -6.81
C VAL A 14 12.85 -5.96 -7.96
N GLN A 15 14.10 -6.36 -7.69
CA GLN A 15 15.07 -6.67 -8.74
C GLN A 15 14.58 -7.77 -9.68
N ALA A 16 13.96 -8.83 -9.15
CA ALA A 16 13.40 -9.89 -9.98
C ALA A 16 12.21 -9.41 -10.83
N ILE A 17 11.38 -8.50 -10.32
CA ILE A 17 10.32 -7.85 -11.12
C ILE A 17 10.92 -7.09 -12.28
N VAL A 18 11.92 -6.25 -12.01
CA VAL A 18 12.59 -5.43 -13.01
C VAL A 18 13.19 -6.31 -14.10
N ASN A 19 13.98 -7.32 -13.71
CA ASN A 19 14.58 -8.26 -14.66
C ASN A 19 13.53 -8.95 -15.54
N ARG A 20 12.35 -9.30 -15.00
CA ARG A 20 11.27 -9.91 -15.78
C ARG A 20 10.57 -8.94 -16.73
N LEU A 21 10.42 -7.69 -16.32
CA LEU A 21 9.83 -6.65 -17.18
C LEU A 21 10.74 -6.32 -18.35
N GLU A 22 12.05 -6.26 -18.12
CA GLU A 22 13.02 -5.82 -19.13
C GLU A 22 13.40 -6.88 -20.14
N ASN A 23 13.37 -8.16 -19.76
CA ASN A 23 13.76 -9.23 -20.65
C ASN A 23 12.55 -9.78 -21.43
N PRO A 24 12.77 -10.48 -22.56
CA PRO A 24 11.72 -11.21 -23.25
C PRO A 24 10.96 -12.16 -22.30
N PRO A 25 9.65 -12.34 -22.47
CA PRO A 25 8.83 -11.86 -23.58
C PRO A 25 8.27 -10.42 -23.41
N ILE A 26 8.53 -9.73 -22.29
CA ILE A 26 7.94 -8.41 -22.03
C ILE A 26 8.75 -7.30 -22.69
N ASN A 27 10.09 -7.33 -22.55
CA ASN A 27 11.02 -6.42 -23.22
C ASN A 27 10.73 -4.92 -22.98
N LEU A 28 10.44 -4.54 -21.74
CA LEU A 28 10.11 -3.17 -21.34
C LEU A 28 11.38 -2.33 -21.08
N PRO A 29 11.52 -1.14 -21.67
CA PRO A 29 12.62 -0.22 -21.32
C PRO A 29 12.62 0.18 -19.84
N ARG A 30 13.80 0.17 -19.18
CA ARG A 30 14.01 0.57 -17.77
C ARG A 30 13.27 1.85 -17.36
N VAL A 31 13.33 2.87 -18.22
CA VAL A 31 12.66 4.17 -18.03
C VAL A 31 11.16 4.03 -17.74
N LEU A 32 10.50 3.05 -18.36
CA LEU A 32 9.07 2.81 -18.14
C LEU A 32 8.78 2.05 -16.85
N VAL A 33 9.74 1.29 -16.31
CA VAL A 33 9.61 0.63 -15.00
C VAL A 33 9.50 1.66 -13.88
N ALA A 34 10.20 2.80 -14.03
CA ALA A 34 10.12 3.92 -13.10
C ALA A 34 8.73 4.61 -13.05
N ALA A 35 7.82 4.28 -13.98
CA ALA A 35 6.45 4.75 -13.94
C ALA A 35 5.59 4.01 -12.89
N LEU A 36 6.05 2.85 -12.38
CA LEU A 36 5.41 2.17 -11.26
C LEU A 36 5.49 3.04 -10.01
N ASN A 37 4.50 2.97 -9.12
CA ASN A 37 4.53 3.72 -7.86
C ASN A 37 4.79 2.80 -6.66
N VAL A 38 4.10 1.66 -6.58
CA VAL A 38 4.18 0.74 -5.45
C VAL A 38 4.32 -0.70 -5.93
N VAL A 39 5.18 -1.46 -5.25
CA VAL A 39 5.33 -2.90 -5.37
C VAL A 39 4.99 -3.54 -4.03
N LEU A 40 4.05 -4.47 -4.03
CA LEU A 40 3.75 -5.31 -2.86
C LEU A 40 4.38 -6.70 -3.07
N LEU A 41 5.35 -7.06 -2.23
CA LEU A 41 5.97 -8.37 -2.26
C LEU A 41 5.23 -9.32 -1.32
N GLN A 42 4.46 -10.26 -1.87
CA GLN A 42 3.74 -11.27 -1.10
C GLN A 42 4.49 -12.61 -1.10
N ALA A 43 4.49 -13.31 0.03
CA ALA A 43 5.04 -14.66 0.14
C ALA A 43 4.15 -15.58 0.98
N SER A 44 4.25 -16.89 0.70
CA SER A 44 3.78 -17.94 1.60
C SER A 44 4.91 -18.30 2.56
N VAL A 45 4.73 -18.06 3.85
CA VAL A 45 5.74 -18.21 4.89
C VAL A 45 5.22 -19.12 6.00
N LYS A 46 6.14 -19.77 6.71
CA LYS A 46 5.79 -20.57 7.89
C LYS A 46 5.87 -19.69 9.13
N VAL A 47 4.75 -19.50 9.82
CA VAL A 47 4.68 -18.81 11.12
C VAL A 47 4.22 -19.82 12.16
N GLY A 48 5.12 -20.20 13.06
CA GLY A 48 4.92 -21.33 13.95
C GLY A 48 4.65 -22.63 13.16
N PRO A 49 3.56 -23.37 13.45
CA PRO A 49 3.24 -24.61 12.74
C PRO A 49 2.48 -24.40 11.43
N LYS A 50 2.00 -23.19 11.13
CA LYS A 50 1.06 -22.93 10.01
C LYS A 50 1.75 -22.25 8.84
N MET A 51 1.41 -22.68 7.62
CA MET A 51 1.70 -21.91 6.41
C MET A 51 0.70 -20.76 6.29
N THR A 52 1.20 -19.56 6.08
CA THR A 52 0.39 -18.35 6.01
C THR A 52 0.91 -17.39 4.96
N ARG A 53 0.03 -16.58 4.37
CA ARG A 53 0.43 -15.55 3.40
C ARG A 53 0.72 -14.25 4.14
N ARG A 54 1.84 -13.62 3.81
CA ARG A 54 2.26 -12.31 4.35
C ARG A 54 2.73 -11.41 3.22
N ILE A 55 2.50 -10.12 3.36
CA ILE A 55 3.16 -9.09 2.55
C ILE A 55 4.53 -8.87 3.20
N LYS A 56 5.60 -9.36 2.58
CA LYS A 56 6.97 -9.22 3.11
C LYS A 56 7.40 -7.76 3.15
N LYS A 57 7.14 -7.03 2.06
CA LYS A 57 7.54 -5.63 1.90
C LYS A 57 6.51 -4.88 1.06
N ILE A 58 6.33 -3.61 1.39
CA ILE A 58 5.72 -2.62 0.50
C ILE A 58 6.81 -1.64 0.11
N VAL A 59 7.10 -1.57 -1.19
CA VAL A 59 8.21 -0.79 -1.74
C VAL A 59 7.65 0.26 -2.69
N GLU A 60 8.01 1.51 -2.47
CA GLU A 60 7.74 2.62 -3.37
C GLU A 60 8.87 2.72 -4.40
N ILE A 61 8.51 3.00 -5.65
CA ILE A 61 9.47 3.33 -6.70
C ILE A 61 9.51 4.86 -6.78
N VAL A 62 10.66 5.43 -6.43
CA VAL A 62 10.84 6.89 -6.33
C VAL A 62 11.24 7.47 -7.68
N GLY A 63 12.12 6.77 -8.41
CA GLY A 63 12.61 7.22 -9.70
C GLY A 63 13.80 6.39 -10.18
N LEU A 64 14.63 7.01 -11.02
CA LEU A 64 15.88 6.44 -11.52
C LEU A 64 17.03 7.35 -11.13
N GLU A 65 18.14 6.72 -10.77
CA GLU A 65 19.42 7.43 -10.62
C GLU A 65 19.88 7.91 -12.00
N PRO A 66 20.20 9.21 -12.20
CA PRO A 66 20.50 9.77 -13.52
C PRO A 66 21.66 9.08 -14.25
N ASP A 67 22.70 8.70 -13.52
CA ASP A 67 23.94 8.19 -14.11
C ASP A 67 23.88 6.68 -14.36
N THR A 68 23.46 5.90 -13.36
CA THR A 68 23.47 4.44 -13.42
C THR A 68 22.20 3.86 -14.03
N LYS A 69 21.11 4.65 -14.07
CA LYS A 69 19.76 4.20 -14.42
C LYS A 69 19.25 3.08 -13.50
N GLU A 70 19.81 2.97 -12.30
CA GLU A 70 19.28 2.07 -11.28
C GLU A 70 18.01 2.63 -10.66
N LEU A 71 17.12 1.75 -10.24
CA LEU A 71 15.86 2.14 -9.62
C LEU A 71 16.09 2.59 -8.20
N ILE A 72 15.67 3.82 -7.91
CA ILE A 72 15.61 4.35 -6.55
C ILE A 72 14.33 3.84 -5.93
N THR A 73 14.46 3.09 -4.84
CA THR A 73 13.34 2.46 -4.15
C THR A 73 13.31 2.83 -2.68
N ASN A 74 12.12 2.88 -2.10
CA ASN A 74 11.89 3.18 -0.69
C ASN A 74 11.00 2.11 -0.06
N THR A 75 11.49 1.35 0.90
CA THR A 75 10.67 0.34 1.59
C THR A 75 9.94 1.01 2.76
N ILE A 76 8.61 1.06 2.70
CA ILE A 76 7.78 1.73 3.70
C ILE A 76 7.20 0.80 4.75
N PHE A 77 6.95 -0.46 4.39
CA PHE A 77 6.52 -1.48 5.35
C PHE A 77 7.34 -2.75 5.16
N GLU A 78 7.72 -3.38 6.26
CA GLU A 78 8.41 -4.67 6.26
C GLU A 78 7.82 -5.60 7.32
N TRP A 79 7.65 -6.87 6.95
CA TRP A 79 7.22 -7.91 7.88
C TRP A 79 8.41 -8.52 8.60
N ASN A 80 8.37 -8.53 9.92
CA ASN A 80 9.34 -9.18 10.77
C ASN A 80 8.92 -10.66 11.02
N PRO A 81 9.69 -11.64 10.53
CA PRO A 81 9.39 -13.05 10.74
C PRO A 81 9.50 -13.51 12.20
N ALA A 82 10.27 -12.81 13.03
CA ALA A 82 10.56 -13.23 14.40
C ALA A 82 9.33 -13.13 15.32
N ASP A 83 8.52 -12.09 15.14
CA ASP A 83 7.35 -11.80 15.98
C ASP A 83 6.03 -11.69 15.19
N ASP A 84 6.06 -11.98 13.89
CA ASP A 84 4.93 -11.90 12.96
C ASP A 84 4.26 -10.51 12.91
N ARG A 85 5.05 -9.44 13.01
CA ARG A 85 4.56 -8.05 12.97
C ARG A 85 5.00 -7.31 11.72
N PHE A 86 4.18 -6.35 11.32
CA PHE A 86 4.54 -5.39 10.27
C PHE A 86 5.12 -4.14 10.93
N VAL A 87 6.31 -3.74 10.49
CA VAL A 87 7.00 -2.53 10.91
C VAL A 87 6.80 -1.48 9.83
N TYR A 88 6.31 -0.31 10.22
CA TYR A 88 6.34 0.88 9.38
C TYR A 88 7.73 1.49 9.49
N LEU A 89 8.44 1.58 8.36
CA LEU A 89 9.81 2.09 8.30
C LEU A 89 9.88 3.61 8.15
N GLY A 90 8.73 4.28 8.00
CA GLY A 90 8.62 5.73 8.03
C GLY A 90 8.35 6.35 6.67
N HIS A 91 9.06 7.44 6.38
CA HIS A 91 8.79 8.41 5.32
C HIS A 91 8.34 7.80 3.97
N SER A 92 7.20 8.28 3.46
CA SER A 92 6.61 7.85 2.17
C SER A 92 6.72 8.98 1.15
N SER A 93 7.43 8.74 0.05
CA SER A 93 7.53 9.70 -1.06
C SER A 93 6.21 9.84 -1.80
N ILE A 94 5.35 8.81 -1.72
CA ILE A 94 4.00 8.86 -2.28
C ILE A 94 3.12 9.79 -1.45
N PHE A 95 3.24 9.79 -0.12
CA PHE A 95 2.48 10.72 0.72
C PHE A 95 2.88 12.17 0.46
N GLU A 96 4.17 12.47 0.26
CA GLU A 96 4.61 13.79 -0.18
C GLU A 96 4.01 14.18 -1.54
N LYS A 97 4.01 13.26 -2.50
CA LYS A 97 3.41 13.48 -3.82
C LYS A 97 1.90 13.74 -3.72
N ILE A 98 1.19 13.01 -2.86
CA ILE A 98 -0.23 13.22 -2.60
C ILE A 98 -0.45 14.59 -1.97
N ALA A 99 0.34 14.94 -0.95
CA ALA A 99 0.30 16.22 -0.26
C ALA A 99 0.40 17.37 -1.27
N TYR A 100 1.43 17.32 -2.13
CA TYR A 100 1.63 18.30 -3.20
C TYR A 100 0.45 18.36 -4.18
N LEU A 101 0.01 17.22 -4.73
CA LEU A 101 -1.05 17.17 -5.74
C LEU A 101 -2.42 17.61 -5.21
N LYS A 102 -2.66 17.45 -3.90
CA LYS A 102 -3.91 17.80 -3.24
C LYS A 102 -3.84 19.14 -2.51
N ASN A 103 -2.70 19.83 -2.56
CA ASN A 103 -2.44 21.03 -1.77
C ASN A 103 -2.74 20.82 -0.28
N MET A 104 -2.33 19.66 0.24
CA MET A 104 -2.42 19.27 1.64
C MET A 104 -1.05 19.38 2.29
N THR A 105 -1.04 19.64 3.58
CA THR A 105 0.12 19.51 4.44
C THR A 105 0.41 18.04 4.74
N HIS A 106 1.63 17.75 5.22
CA HIS A 106 2.00 16.40 5.65
C HIS A 106 1.11 15.89 6.80
N ASP A 107 0.72 16.78 7.70
CA ASP A 107 -0.16 16.45 8.82
C ASP A 107 -1.56 16.08 8.35
N GLU A 108 -2.12 16.79 7.36
CA GLU A 108 -3.43 16.46 6.79
C GLU A 108 -3.42 15.09 6.08
N VAL A 109 -2.35 14.76 5.35
CA VAL A 109 -2.21 13.42 4.73
C VAL A 109 -2.09 12.33 5.80
N THR A 110 -1.33 12.61 6.85
CA THR A 110 -1.18 11.69 7.99
C THR A 110 -2.50 11.47 8.72
N GLU A 111 -3.28 12.53 8.93
CA GLU A 111 -4.59 12.44 9.56
C GLU A 111 -5.59 11.67 8.69
N GLU A 112 -5.59 11.90 7.38
CA GLU A 112 -6.39 11.12 6.43
C GLU A 112 -6.00 9.62 6.46
N PHE A 113 -4.71 9.32 6.52
CA PHE A 113 -4.23 7.94 6.64
C PHE A 113 -4.67 7.27 7.96
N LYS A 114 -4.60 8.00 9.08
CA LYS A 114 -5.11 7.54 10.39
C LYS A 114 -6.62 7.29 10.34
N ARG A 115 -7.38 8.21 9.75
CA ARG A 115 -8.83 8.10 9.60
C ARG A 115 -9.23 6.86 8.81
N ARG A 116 -8.57 6.60 7.69
CA ARG A 116 -8.79 5.37 6.91
C ARG A 116 -8.42 4.12 7.68
N THR A 117 -7.33 4.16 8.46
CA THR A 117 -6.92 3.05 9.33
C THR A 117 -7.97 2.75 10.40
N GLU A 118 -8.55 3.80 11.00
CA GLU A 118 -9.64 3.69 11.97
C GLU A 118 -10.87 2.97 11.39
N ILE A 119 -11.25 3.31 10.15
CA ILE A 119 -12.37 2.68 9.44
C ILE A 119 -12.12 1.19 9.21
N ILE A 120 -10.93 0.81 8.74
CA ILE A 120 -10.57 -0.61 8.56
C ILE A 120 -10.61 -1.35 9.91
N ASN A 121 -10.04 -0.77 10.97
CA ASN A 121 -10.04 -1.36 12.31
C ASN A 121 -11.46 -1.50 12.88
N TRP A 122 -12.33 -0.53 12.65
CA TRP A 122 -13.73 -0.62 13.03
C TRP A 122 -14.45 -1.76 12.30
N MET A 123 -14.25 -1.90 10.98
CA MET A 123 -14.80 -3.02 10.20
C MET A 123 -14.34 -4.38 10.75
N LEU A 124 -13.07 -4.49 11.16
CA LEU A 124 -12.54 -5.70 11.81
C LEU A 124 -13.24 -5.98 13.14
N LYS A 125 -13.39 -4.96 14.01
CA LYS A 125 -14.09 -5.09 15.30
C LYS A 125 -15.56 -5.49 15.15
N LYS A 126 -16.22 -5.02 14.09
CA LYS A 126 -17.60 -5.39 13.73
C LYS A 126 -17.71 -6.69 12.97
N ASN A 127 -16.58 -7.38 12.72
CA ASN A 127 -16.54 -8.64 11.98
C ASN A 127 -17.16 -8.52 10.56
N VAL A 128 -17.01 -7.35 9.93
CA VAL A 128 -17.43 -7.12 8.54
C VAL A 128 -16.46 -7.86 7.62
N LYS A 129 -16.95 -8.92 6.97
CA LYS A 129 -16.14 -9.81 6.11
C LYS A 129 -16.63 -9.85 4.66
N ASN A 130 -17.87 -9.47 4.40
CA ASN A 130 -18.45 -9.50 3.07
C ASN A 130 -17.91 -8.36 2.22
N TYR A 131 -17.42 -8.66 1.01
CA TYR A 131 -16.84 -7.65 0.13
C TYR A 131 -17.83 -6.54 -0.25
N LYS A 132 -19.14 -6.83 -0.33
CA LYS A 132 -20.17 -5.83 -0.64
C LYS A 132 -20.35 -4.85 0.50
N GLU A 133 -20.36 -5.33 1.74
CA GLU A 133 -20.43 -4.48 2.92
C GLU A 133 -19.20 -3.59 3.04
N VAL A 134 -18.00 -4.15 2.84
CA VAL A 134 -16.75 -3.39 2.80
C VAL A 134 -16.80 -2.31 1.72
N ALA A 135 -17.24 -2.66 0.50
CA ALA A 135 -17.37 -1.70 -0.59
C ALA A 135 -18.35 -0.58 -0.28
N ASN A 136 -19.50 -0.89 0.35
CA ASN A 136 -20.49 0.10 0.75
C ASN A 136 -19.92 1.10 1.78
N ILE A 137 -19.18 0.60 2.78
CA ILE A 137 -18.55 1.45 3.80
C ILE A 137 -17.47 2.36 3.19
N ILE A 138 -16.63 1.80 2.32
CA ILE A 138 -15.62 2.58 1.60
C ILE A 138 -16.28 3.64 0.71
N SER A 139 -17.34 3.28 -0.03
CA SER A 139 -18.08 4.21 -0.87
C SER A 139 -18.73 5.34 -0.06
N ALA A 140 -19.32 5.02 1.10
CA ALA A 140 -19.88 6.01 2.02
C ALA A 140 -18.81 7.00 2.49
N TYR A 141 -17.61 6.50 2.85
CA TYR A 141 -16.50 7.37 3.23
C TYR A 141 -16.04 8.29 2.08
N TYR A 142 -16.04 7.80 0.83
CA TYR A 142 -15.70 8.64 -0.31
C TYR A 142 -16.75 9.72 -0.61
N GLN A 143 -18.02 9.49 -0.29
CA GLN A 143 -19.11 10.44 -0.50
C GLN A 143 -19.20 11.47 0.63
N GLU A 144 -19.21 10.99 1.88
CA GLU A 144 -19.38 11.80 3.08
C GLU A 144 -18.37 11.37 4.17
N PRO A 145 -17.10 11.81 4.06
CA PRO A 145 -16.04 11.36 4.97
C PRO A 145 -16.31 11.69 6.44
N GLU A 146 -16.77 12.92 6.71
CA GLU A 146 -16.98 13.45 8.06
C GLU A 146 -18.15 12.77 8.78
N GLU A 147 -19.28 12.57 8.08
CA GLU A 147 -20.42 11.84 8.65
C GLU A 147 -20.11 10.36 8.87
N THR A 148 -19.38 9.75 7.92
CA THR A 148 -18.97 8.34 8.04
C THR A 148 -18.07 8.13 9.24
N ILE A 149 -17.03 8.96 9.43
CA ILE A 149 -16.12 8.80 10.57
C ILE A 149 -16.80 9.11 11.90
N LYS A 150 -17.70 10.11 11.94
CA LYS A 150 -18.47 10.45 13.14
C LYS A 150 -19.33 9.28 13.60
N LYS A 151 -20.04 8.63 12.66
CA LYS A 151 -20.85 7.44 12.94
C LYS A 151 -20.01 6.26 13.43
N ILE A 152 -18.84 6.04 12.82
CA ILE A 152 -17.90 4.99 13.24
C ILE A 152 -17.38 5.24 14.66
N ARG A 153 -17.05 6.49 14.98
CA ARG A 153 -16.58 6.89 16.30
C ARG A 153 -17.67 6.74 17.36
N SER A 154 -18.88 7.25 17.11
CA SER A 154 -19.98 7.14 18.08
C SER A 154 -20.29 5.68 18.44
N ASP A 155 -20.36 4.81 17.44
CA ASP A 155 -20.61 3.39 17.63
C ASP A 155 -19.43 2.64 18.29
N THR A 156 -18.22 3.20 18.26
CA THR A 156 -17.05 2.66 19.00
C THR A 156 -17.07 3.02 20.49
N TYR A 157 -17.65 4.16 20.86
CA TYR A 157 -17.72 4.64 22.26
C TYR A 157 -18.98 4.19 23.00
N GLU A 158 -19.98 3.65 22.31
CA GLU A 158 -21.23 3.12 22.90
C GLU A 158 -21.11 1.67 23.42
N LYS A 159 -19.90 1.09 23.47
CA LYS A 159 -19.61 -0.25 24.00
C LYS A 159 -18.34 -0.27 24.83
#